data_AF-A0A5J5IQP9-F1
#
_entry.id   AF-A0A5J5IQP9-F1
#
_cell.length_a   1.000
_cell.length_b   1.000
_cell.length_c   1.000
_cell.angle_alpha   90.00
_cell.angle_beta   90.00
_cell.angle_gamma   90.00
#
_symmetry.space_group_name_H-M   'P 1'
#
loop_
_entity.id
_entity.type
_entity.pdbx_description
1 polymer ?
#
loop_
_entity_poly.entity_id
_entity_poly.type
_entity_poly.pdbx_seq_one_letter_code
_entity_poly.pdbx_strand_id
1 'polypeptide(L)'
;MPSFEAAAGEAPPADSVHPRESSPQTPTSISRLNETIRDFVQRWSAVWVEGEITSWNLRGGHVFGRLKDTSADAALSFRLWSSTLQRLGASPQVGDRVVACVKSDFFVKTGDFSFTVSAMRPTGLGDQLVQLERLRAQLRAEGLFDPARKRRLPFLPHHIGLITGERSDAERDVHRNAELRWPHVEFRTVHAAVQGDRCVPETIAALKALDADPDVDVIVIARGGGDPQSLLGFSDERLLRAVAAATTPVVSAIGHENDHPLLDDVADLRASTPTDAAKRVVPDVVEQRAVVEQLRSRARTRLTQRVAHDLAQLEQLRSRPVLRDPESLLTTRAHELHVLDARCREVLNRRLTAAENETGRLRASLRALSPGATLDRGYAIAHLGDGVIVRDAAQAVADASVVVTVARGSFTARSEGEIPEDGGATGGTDAAARPL
;
A
#
# COMPACT_ATOMS: atom_id res chain seq x y z
N MET A 1 96.29 26.90 -44.40
CA MET A 1 95.95 27.80 -43.28
C MET A 1 96.74 27.30 -42.07
N PRO A 2 97.56 28.16 -41.46
CA PRO A 2 98.78 27.76 -40.75
C PRO A 2 98.48 27.10 -39.41
N SER A 3 99.22 26.03 -39.12
CA SER A 3 99.29 25.36 -37.83
C SER A 3 100.01 26.29 -36.85
N PHE A 4 99.29 26.85 -35.88
CA PHE A 4 99.90 27.53 -34.75
C PHE A 4 100.34 26.47 -33.73
N GLU A 5 101.65 26.27 -33.60
CA GLU A 5 102.25 25.66 -32.39
C GLU A 5 102.05 26.64 -31.22
N ALA A 6 101.36 26.18 -30.17
CA ALA A 6 101.23 26.94 -28.93
C ALA A 6 102.49 26.77 -28.09
N ALA A 7 103.08 27.89 -27.66
CA ALA A 7 104.20 27.95 -26.74
C ALA A 7 103.79 27.46 -25.33
N ALA A 8 104.71 26.76 -24.66
CA ALA A 8 104.52 26.26 -23.30
C ALA A 8 104.33 27.42 -22.30
N GLY A 9 103.11 27.56 -21.76
CA GLY A 9 102.81 28.47 -20.64
C GLY A 9 101.55 29.32 -20.78
N GLU A 10 100.90 29.34 -21.93
CA GLU A 10 99.65 30.10 -22.13
C GLU A 10 98.44 29.16 -22.02
N ALA A 11 97.45 29.52 -21.19
CA ALA A 11 96.25 28.72 -21.00
C ALA A 11 95.59 28.49 -22.36
N PRO A 12 95.30 27.24 -22.75
CA PRO A 12 94.66 26.94 -24.02
C PRO A 12 93.34 27.73 -24.13
N PRO A 13 92.95 28.23 -25.32
CA PRO A 13 91.70 28.95 -25.47
C PRO A 13 90.57 28.09 -24.89
N ALA A 14 89.71 28.66 -24.04
CA ALA A 14 88.72 27.91 -23.25
C ALA A 14 87.83 26.96 -24.10
N ASP A 15 87.72 27.22 -25.40
CA ASP A 15 87.00 26.38 -26.37
C ASP A 15 87.68 25.04 -26.74
N SER A 16 88.94 24.84 -26.33
CA SER A 16 89.74 23.67 -26.71
C SER A 16 89.76 22.56 -25.66
N VAL A 17 89.29 22.83 -24.43
CA VAL A 17 89.27 21.86 -23.33
C VAL A 17 87.92 21.12 -23.33
N HIS A 18 87.94 19.79 -23.43
CA HIS A 18 86.73 18.98 -23.36
C HIS A 18 86.13 19.03 -21.93
N PRO A 19 84.79 19.12 -21.75
CA PRO A 19 84.18 19.28 -20.42
C PRO A 19 84.51 18.21 -19.38
N ARG A 20 84.93 17.01 -19.80
CA ARG A 20 85.36 15.94 -18.89
C ARG A 20 86.79 16.12 -18.34
N GLU A 21 87.59 16.96 -18.98
CA GLU A 21 88.99 17.20 -18.65
C GLU A 21 89.19 18.62 -18.06
N SER A 22 88.10 19.35 -17.84
CA SER A 22 88.15 20.69 -17.26
C SER A 22 88.59 20.64 -15.80
N SER A 23 89.51 21.52 -15.44
CA SER A 23 89.94 21.74 -14.06
C SER A 23 89.75 23.22 -13.68
N PRO A 24 89.80 23.59 -12.40
CA PRO A 24 89.79 25.00 -12.00
C PRO A 24 90.90 25.84 -12.66
N GLN A 25 92.01 25.21 -13.06
CA GLN A 25 93.14 25.84 -13.73
C GLN A 25 93.03 25.84 -15.26
N THR A 26 92.12 25.04 -15.83
CA THR A 26 91.86 24.92 -17.28
C THR A 26 90.34 24.82 -17.55
N PRO A 27 89.61 25.95 -17.49
CA PRO A 27 88.16 25.95 -17.65
C PRO A 27 87.76 25.68 -19.11
N THR A 28 86.68 24.92 -19.30
CA THR A 28 86.01 24.78 -20.60
C THR A 28 85.09 25.98 -20.85
N SER A 29 84.93 26.38 -22.10
CA SER A 29 83.98 27.44 -22.47
C SER A 29 82.53 26.97 -22.31
N ILE A 30 81.62 27.90 -22.02
CA ILE A 30 80.19 27.61 -21.94
C ILE A 30 79.66 27.11 -23.29
N SER A 31 80.16 27.68 -24.40
CA SER A 31 79.82 27.24 -25.76
C SER A 31 80.20 25.77 -25.96
N ARG A 32 81.41 25.38 -25.57
CA ARG A 32 81.93 24.01 -25.71
C ARG A 32 81.16 23.02 -24.84
N LEU A 33 80.80 23.39 -23.62
CA LEU A 33 79.95 22.60 -22.75
C LEU A 33 78.57 22.37 -23.39
N ASN A 34 77.93 23.43 -23.87
CA ASN A 34 76.61 23.35 -24.50
C ASN A 34 76.62 22.55 -25.82
N GLU A 35 77.68 22.66 -26.62
CA GLU A 35 77.87 21.83 -27.81
C GLU A 35 78.02 20.35 -27.45
N THR A 36 78.79 20.04 -26.41
CA THR A 36 78.96 18.65 -25.94
C THR A 36 77.64 18.05 -25.46
N ILE A 37 76.81 18.85 -24.76
CA ILE A 37 75.46 18.44 -24.33
C ILE A 37 74.56 18.20 -25.54
N ARG A 38 74.55 19.12 -26.52
CA ARG A 38 73.79 18.95 -27.76
C ARG A 38 74.17 17.65 -28.47
N ASP A 39 75.46 17.40 -28.66
CA ASP A 39 75.95 16.23 -29.40
C ASP A 39 75.70 14.91 -28.64
N PHE A 40 75.67 14.96 -27.30
CA PHE A 40 75.23 13.82 -26.48
C PHE A 40 73.73 13.54 -26.66
N VAL A 41 72.91 14.56 -26.54
CA VAL A 41 71.46 14.48 -26.59
C VAL A 41 70.93 14.14 -28.00
N GLN A 42 71.58 14.65 -29.06
CA GLN A 42 71.19 14.39 -30.45
C GLN A 42 71.42 12.95 -30.90
N ARG A 43 72.25 12.19 -30.18
CA ARG A 43 72.43 10.75 -30.43
C ARG A 43 71.19 9.93 -30.06
N TRP A 44 70.24 10.50 -29.33
CA TRP A 44 68.99 9.82 -29.02
C TRP A 44 68.11 9.72 -30.26
N SER A 45 67.61 8.52 -30.52
CA SER A 45 66.60 8.29 -31.56
C SER A 45 65.28 8.95 -31.16
N ALA A 46 64.40 9.15 -32.15
CA ALA A 46 63.05 9.59 -31.86
C ALA A 46 62.34 8.55 -30.99
N VAL A 47 61.64 9.01 -29.95
CA VAL A 47 60.92 8.17 -28.99
C VAL A 47 59.44 8.55 -28.96
N TRP A 48 58.60 7.58 -28.64
CA TRP A 48 57.17 7.82 -28.45
C TRP A 48 56.90 8.04 -26.96
N VAL A 49 56.24 9.15 -26.65
CA VAL A 49 55.86 9.52 -25.29
C VAL A 49 54.36 9.74 -25.22
N GLU A 50 53.76 9.33 -24.12
CA GLU A 50 52.35 9.58 -23.81
C GLU A 50 52.26 10.63 -22.70
N GLY A 51 51.34 11.58 -22.85
CA GLY A 51 51.12 12.59 -21.82
C GLY A 51 49.93 13.49 -22.14
N GLU A 52 49.53 14.28 -21.14
CA GLU A 52 48.47 15.26 -21.25
C GLU A 52 49.03 16.64 -21.62
N ILE A 53 48.40 17.33 -22.57
CA ILE A 53 48.80 18.68 -22.97
C ILE A 53 48.42 19.67 -21.88
N THR A 54 49.41 20.24 -21.20
CA THR A 54 49.20 21.26 -20.16
C THR A 54 49.29 22.69 -20.68
N SER A 55 49.95 22.89 -21.82
CA SER A 55 50.02 24.19 -22.48
C SER A 55 50.13 24.03 -23.99
N TRP A 56 49.49 24.96 -24.71
CA TRP A 56 49.45 24.98 -26.16
C TRP A 56 49.48 26.43 -26.67
N ASN A 57 50.66 26.91 -27.07
CA ASN A 57 50.86 28.28 -27.52
C ASN A 57 51.27 28.34 -28.98
N LEU A 58 50.43 28.93 -29.84
CA LEU A 58 50.73 29.15 -31.25
C LEU A 58 51.44 30.49 -31.43
N ARG A 59 52.69 30.48 -31.92
CA ARG A 59 53.48 31.70 -32.21
C ARG A 59 54.24 31.52 -33.53
N GLY A 60 54.07 32.48 -34.45
CA GLY A 60 54.78 32.48 -35.74
C GLY A 60 54.51 31.25 -36.62
N GLY A 61 53.36 30.59 -36.45
CA GLY A 61 53.01 29.35 -37.16
C GLY A 61 53.56 28.06 -36.52
N HIS A 62 54.29 28.14 -35.40
CA HIS A 62 54.78 26.98 -34.65
C HIS A 62 54.07 26.88 -33.29
N VAL A 63 53.87 25.66 -32.80
CA VAL A 63 53.30 25.42 -31.48
C VAL A 63 54.41 25.17 -30.48
N PHE A 64 54.33 25.84 -29.34
CA PHE A 64 55.16 25.58 -28.16
C PHE A 64 54.24 25.12 -27.04
N GLY A 65 54.49 23.92 -26.53
CA GLY A 65 53.63 23.31 -25.52
C GLY A 65 54.40 22.52 -24.49
N ARG A 66 53.66 21.95 -23.54
CA ARG A 66 54.19 21.01 -22.55
C ARG A 66 53.29 19.80 -22.43
N LEU A 67 53.91 18.63 -22.32
CA LEU A 67 53.25 17.38 -21.95
C LEU A 67 53.59 17.07 -20.51
N LYS A 68 52.58 16.65 -19.74
CA LYS A 68 52.74 16.14 -18.38
C LYS A 68 52.35 14.67 -18.35
N ASP A 69 53.09 13.86 -17.61
CA ASP A 69 52.71 12.47 -17.34
C ASP A 69 51.49 12.44 -16.40
N THR A 70 50.57 11.52 -16.64
CA THR A 70 49.38 11.31 -15.80
C THR A 70 49.75 10.61 -14.48
N SER A 71 50.86 9.88 -14.46
CA SER A 71 51.25 9.00 -13.33
C SER A 71 52.35 9.60 -12.45
N ALA A 72 53.11 10.56 -12.98
CA ALA A 72 54.24 11.19 -12.31
C ALA A 72 54.23 12.70 -12.54
N ASP A 73 54.86 13.48 -11.64
CA ASP A 73 54.99 14.93 -11.80
C ASP A 73 56.07 15.33 -12.83
N ALA A 74 56.33 14.46 -13.80
CA ALA A 74 57.27 14.70 -14.89
C ALA A 74 56.60 15.48 -16.01
N ALA A 75 57.28 16.51 -16.51
CA ALA A 75 56.83 17.30 -17.63
C ALA A 75 57.95 17.53 -18.64
N LEU A 76 57.60 17.61 -19.91
CA LEU A 76 58.52 17.94 -20.99
C LEU A 76 57.97 19.09 -21.83
N SER A 77 58.88 19.94 -22.32
CA SER A 77 58.56 21.01 -23.27
C SER A 77 58.72 20.50 -24.70
N PHE A 78 57.79 20.86 -25.58
CA PHE A 78 57.84 20.47 -26.98
C PHE A 78 57.57 21.63 -27.94
N ARG A 79 58.10 21.48 -29.15
CA ARG A 79 57.91 22.37 -30.29
C ARG A 79 57.34 21.57 -31.47
N LEU A 80 56.32 22.12 -32.11
CA LEU A 80 55.67 21.52 -33.27
C LEU A 80 55.77 22.50 -34.45
N TRP A 81 56.43 22.06 -35.53
CA TRP A 81 56.61 22.87 -36.73
C TRP A 81 55.30 23.05 -37.49
N SER A 82 55.16 24.15 -38.23
CA SER A 82 53.95 24.48 -39.00
C SER A 82 53.56 23.36 -39.97
N SER A 83 54.56 22.76 -40.62
CA SER A 83 54.38 21.65 -41.55
C SER A 83 53.86 20.38 -40.87
N THR A 84 54.25 20.12 -39.62
CA THR A 84 53.73 18.99 -38.84
C THR A 84 52.32 19.28 -38.33
N LEU A 85 52.04 20.52 -37.93
CA LEU A 85 50.73 20.93 -37.45
C LEU A 85 49.66 20.77 -38.54
N GLN A 86 49.97 21.16 -39.78
CA GLN A 86 49.06 21.01 -40.92
C GLN A 86 48.75 19.55 -41.27
N ARG A 87 49.64 18.60 -40.91
CA ARG A 87 49.41 17.17 -41.10
C ARG A 87 48.59 16.53 -39.98
N LEU A 88 48.51 17.18 -38.80
CA LEU A 88 47.56 16.82 -37.76
C LEU A 88 46.18 17.36 -38.17
N GLY A 89 45.36 16.53 -38.81
CA GLY A 89 44.04 16.95 -39.30
C GLY A 89 43.15 17.59 -38.23
N ALA A 90 43.21 17.11 -36.98
CA ALA A 90 42.60 17.74 -35.82
C ALA A 90 43.69 18.34 -34.92
N SER A 91 43.53 19.61 -34.53
CA SER A 91 44.44 20.27 -33.58
C SER A 91 44.04 19.88 -32.15
N PRO A 92 44.89 19.18 -31.39
CA PRO A 92 44.60 18.83 -30.01
C PRO A 92 44.57 20.09 -29.12
N GLN A 93 43.79 20.02 -28.05
CA GLN A 93 43.59 21.11 -27.08
C GLN A 93 44.34 20.84 -25.77
N VAL A 94 44.42 21.87 -24.92
CA VAL A 94 44.91 21.72 -23.55
C VAL A 94 43.95 20.80 -22.79
N GLY A 95 44.49 19.78 -22.12
CA GLY A 95 43.73 18.72 -21.47
C GLY A 95 43.65 17.42 -22.29
N ASP A 96 44.00 17.46 -23.58
CA ASP A 96 43.99 16.25 -24.40
C ASP A 96 45.19 15.34 -24.06
N ARG A 97 44.90 14.05 -23.93
CA ARG A 97 45.92 13.01 -23.81
C ARG A 97 46.40 12.61 -25.20
N VAL A 98 47.70 12.67 -25.43
CA VAL A 98 48.30 12.43 -26.74
C VAL A 98 49.49 11.49 -26.64
N VAL A 99 49.72 10.74 -27.71
CA VAL A 99 50.95 9.99 -27.98
C VAL A 99 51.73 10.76 -29.05
N ALA A 100 52.89 11.27 -28.67
CA ALA A 100 53.75 12.09 -29.52
C ALA A 100 55.08 11.39 -29.79
N CYS A 101 55.50 11.39 -31.06
CA CYS A 101 56.86 11.04 -31.45
C CYS A 101 57.73 12.28 -31.32
N VAL A 102 58.64 12.25 -30.35
CA VAL A 102 59.49 13.37 -29.97
C VAL A 102 60.95 13.07 -30.27
N LYS A 103 61.67 14.09 -30.74
CA LYS A 103 63.12 14.08 -30.92
C LYS A 103 63.73 15.20 -30.09
N SER A 104 64.79 14.90 -29.37
CA SER A 104 65.48 15.88 -28.53
C SER A 104 66.09 17.02 -29.36
N ASP A 105 65.95 18.25 -28.87
CA ASP A 105 66.48 19.48 -29.45
C ASP A 105 67.06 20.38 -28.34
N PHE A 106 68.36 20.67 -28.41
CA PHE A 106 69.06 21.48 -27.42
C PHE A 106 69.61 22.75 -28.05
N PHE A 107 69.18 23.91 -27.55
CA PHE A 107 69.56 25.21 -28.12
C PHE A 107 70.81 25.77 -27.44
N VAL A 108 71.95 25.66 -28.11
CA VAL A 108 73.29 25.98 -27.55
C VAL A 108 73.45 27.43 -27.08
N LYS A 109 72.71 28.39 -27.65
CA LYS A 109 72.82 29.81 -27.28
C LYS A 109 72.18 30.15 -25.94
N THR A 110 71.09 29.48 -25.55
CA THR A 110 70.39 29.74 -24.28
C THR A 110 70.46 28.57 -23.30
N GLY A 111 70.91 27.38 -23.75
CA GLY A 111 70.93 26.16 -22.94
C GLY A 111 69.56 25.52 -22.78
N ASP A 112 68.55 25.91 -23.57
CA ASP A 112 67.20 25.37 -23.45
C ASP A 112 67.10 23.96 -24.05
N PHE A 113 66.60 23.04 -23.24
CA PHE A 113 66.29 21.67 -23.64
C PHE A 113 64.81 21.53 -23.97
N SER A 114 64.50 21.08 -25.19
CA SER A 114 63.14 20.89 -25.66
C SER A 114 63.05 19.69 -26.60
N PHE A 115 61.84 19.32 -26.97
CA PHE A 115 61.60 18.24 -27.92
C PHE A 115 60.90 18.74 -29.18
N THR A 116 61.37 18.34 -30.35
CA THR A 116 60.65 18.54 -31.59
C THR A 116 59.69 17.37 -31.83
N VAL A 117 58.41 17.68 -32.07
CA VAL A 117 57.39 16.68 -32.39
C VAL A 117 57.35 16.43 -33.89
N SER A 118 57.56 15.18 -34.31
CA SER A 118 57.49 14.75 -35.72
C SER A 118 56.11 14.22 -36.09
N ALA A 119 55.42 13.58 -35.15
CA ALA A 119 54.05 13.09 -35.27
C ALA A 119 53.37 13.13 -33.89
N MET A 120 52.08 13.44 -33.86
CA MET A 120 51.30 13.44 -32.62
C MET A 120 49.89 12.92 -32.95
N ARG A 121 49.40 12.02 -32.12
CA ARG A 121 48.06 11.44 -32.23
C ARG A 121 47.36 11.52 -30.86
N PRO A 122 46.08 11.92 -30.80
CA PRO A 122 45.31 11.79 -29.57
C PRO A 122 45.22 10.31 -29.15
N THR A 123 45.32 10.06 -27.85
CA THR A 123 45.28 8.70 -27.30
C THR A 123 43.82 8.30 -27.09
N GLY A 124 43.23 7.65 -28.10
CA GLY A 124 42.23 6.56 -28.08
C GLY A 124 40.91 6.65 -27.29
N LEU A 125 40.84 7.31 -26.13
CA LEU A 125 39.62 7.36 -25.32
C LEU A 125 38.51 8.16 -26.02
N GLY A 126 38.86 9.24 -26.73
CA GLY A 126 37.91 10.02 -27.53
C GLY A 126 37.32 9.21 -28.69
N ASP A 127 38.14 8.47 -29.44
CA ASP A 127 37.67 7.68 -30.58
C ASP A 127 36.76 6.52 -30.12
N GLN A 128 37.09 5.85 -29.02
CA GLN A 128 36.26 4.79 -28.45
C GLN A 128 34.92 5.33 -27.93
N LEU A 129 34.93 6.48 -27.24
CA LEU A 129 33.70 7.13 -26.79
C LEU A 129 32.84 7.59 -27.96
N VAL A 130 33.43 8.19 -29.01
CA VAL A 130 32.72 8.58 -30.23
C VAL A 130 32.13 7.36 -30.94
N GLN A 131 32.84 6.23 -30.99
CA GLN A 131 32.30 4.97 -31.53
C GLN A 131 31.12 4.45 -30.70
N LEU A 132 31.21 4.49 -29.37
CA LEU A 132 30.12 4.10 -28.48
C LEU A 132 28.89 5.00 -28.62
N GLU A 133 29.08 6.31 -28.74
CA GLU A 133 27.98 7.25 -28.96
C GLU A 133 27.31 7.04 -30.33
N ARG A 134 28.08 6.78 -31.38
CA ARG A 134 27.55 6.41 -32.70
C ARG A 134 26.74 5.12 -32.63
N LEU A 135 27.26 4.09 -31.96
CA LEU A 135 26.55 2.83 -31.77
C LEU A 135 25.26 3.03 -30.96
N ARG A 136 25.31 3.82 -29.88
CA ARG A 136 24.12 4.19 -29.10
C ARG A 136 23.07 4.87 -29.98
N ALA A 137 23.47 5.84 -30.79
CA ALA A 137 22.54 6.54 -31.69
C ALA A 137 21.93 5.58 -32.72
N GLN A 138 22.74 4.69 -33.30
CA GLN A 138 22.28 3.68 -34.25
C GLN A 138 21.27 2.71 -33.62
N LEU A 139 21.60 2.08 -32.49
CA LEU A 139 20.71 1.11 -31.82
C LEU A 139 19.42 1.77 -31.31
N ARG A 140 19.49 3.05 -30.91
CA ARG A 140 18.31 3.85 -30.56
C ARG A 140 17.40 4.07 -31.77
N ALA A 141 17.98 4.39 -32.93
CA ALA A 141 17.23 4.56 -34.17
C ALA A 141 16.60 3.24 -34.66
N GLU A 142 17.25 2.10 -34.42
CA GLU A 142 16.70 0.77 -34.66
C GLU A 142 15.62 0.36 -33.63
N GLY A 143 15.43 1.14 -32.56
CA GLY A 143 14.43 0.90 -31.52
C GLY A 143 14.81 -0.18 -30.51
N LEU A 144 16.08 -0.58 -30.42
CA LEU A 144 16.52 -1.62 -29.47
C LEU A 144 16.38 -1.21 -28.00
N PHE A 145 16.30 0.09 -27.71
CA PHE A 145 16.13 0.63 -26.36
C PHE A 145 14.65 0.96 -26.02
N ASP A 146 13.70 0.63 -26.91
CA ASP A 146 12.30 0.96 -26.71
C ASP A 146 11.73 0.21 -25.48
N PRO A 147 11.16 0.92 -24.49
CA PRO A 147 10.48 0.29 -23.35
C PRO A 147 9.42 -0.75 -23.75
N ALA A 148 8.80 -0.62 -24.93
CA ALA A 148 7.80 -1.58 -25.41
C ALA A 148 8.38 -2.98 -25.71
N ARG A 149 9.69 -3.08 -25.96
CA ARG A 149 10.37 -4.37 -26.15
C ARG A 149 10.78 -5.04 -24.84
N LYS A 150 10.84 -4.26 -23.75
CA LYS A 150 11.32 -4.76 -22.46
C LYS A 150 10.29 -5.69 -21.84
N ARG A 151 10.75 -6.88 -21.43
CA ARG A 151 9.96 -7.90 -20.77
C ARG A 151 9.78 -7.55 -19.30
N ARG A 152 8.59 -7.83 -18.76
CA ARG A 152 8.35 -7.67 -17.32
C ARG A 152 8.99 -8.83 -16.58
N LEU A 153 9.66 -8.53 -15.47
CA LEU A 153 10.21 -9.57 -14.60
C LEU A 153 9.07 -10.37 -13.97
N PRO A 154 9.29 -11.69 -13.76
CA PRO A 154 8.38 -12.50 -12.97
C PRO A 154 8.30 -11.94 -11.54
N PHE A 155 7.10 -11.98 -10.95
CA PHE A 155 6.92 -11.50 -9.57
C PHE A 155 7.73 -12.34 -8.56
N LEU A 156 7.84 -13.65 -8.82
CA LEU A 156 8.57 -14.59 -7.97
C LEU A 156 9.32 -15.59 -8.86
N PRO A 157 10.60 -15.32 -9.20
CA PRO A 157 11.42 -16.28 -9.94
C PRO A 157 11.80 -17.47 -9.04
N HIS A 158 11.66 -18.69 -9.57
CA HIS A 158 12.14 -19.91 -8.91
C HIS A 158 13.59 -20.20 -9.29
N HIS A 159 13.93 -20.07 -10.56
CA HIS A 159 15.32 -20.24 -11.02
C HIS A 159 15.86 -18.96 -11.65
N ILE A 160 17.01 -18.53 -11.15
CA ILE A 160 17.74 -17.37 -11.66
C ILE A 160 19.00 -17.87 -12.38
N GLY A 161 19.11 -17.55 -13.66
CA GLY A 161 20.34 -17.73 -14.42
C GLY A 161 21.33 -16.63 -14.05
N LEU A 162 22.53 -16.97 -13.59
CA LEU A 162 23.54 -15.98 -13.21
C LEU A 162 24.77 -16.12 -14.10
N ILE A 163 25.10 -15.07 -14.86
CA ILE A 163 26.32 -14.98 -15.65
C ILE A 163 27.29 -14.07 -14.94
N THR A 164 28.41 -14.63 -14.47
CA THR A 164 29.42 -13.86 -13.73
C THR A 164 30.79 -14.55 -13.78
N GLY A 165 31.83 -13.85 -13.34
CA GLY A 165 33.18 -14.42 -13.26
C GLY A 165 33.27 -15.51 -12.20
N GLU A 166 34.08 -16.54 -12.48
CA GLU A 166 34.31 -17.65 -11.54
C GLU A 166 34.84 -17.13 -10.19
N ARG A 167 34.18 -17.54 -9.08
CA ARG A 167 34.54 -17.17 -7.70
C ARG A 167 34.60 -15.66 -7.46
N SER A 168 33.78 -14.89 -8.17
CA SER A 168 33.73 -13.44 -8.01
C SER A 168 32.98 -13.00 -6.75
N ASP A 169 33.31 -11.81 -6.24
CA ASP A 169 32.54 -11.18 -5.15
C ASP A 169 31.09 -10.93 -5.57
N ALA A 170 30.87 -10.59 -6.85
CA ALA A 170 29.54 -10.39 -7.41
C ALA A 170 28.67 -11.64 -7.30
N GLU A 171 29.23 -12.83 -7.54
CA GLU A 171 28.53 -14.10 -7.38
C GLU A 171 28.05 -14.27 -5.93
N ARG A 172 28.98 -14.17 -4.97
CA ARG A 172 28.69 -14.35 -3.54
C ARG A 172 27.67 -13.35 -3.03
N ASP A 173 27.74 -12.13 -3.52
CA ASP A 173 26.81 -11.06 -3.16
C ASP A 173 25.40 -11.31 -3.68
N VAL A 174 25.25 -11.72 -4.95
CA VAL A 174 23.94 -12.03 -5.54
C VAL A 174 23.30 -13.22 -4.82
N HIS A 175 24.04 -14.31 -4.65
CA HIS A 175 23.56 -15.53 -3.97
C HIS A 175 23.11 -15.21 -2.54
N ARG A 176 23.96 -14.59 -1.72
CA ARG A 176 23.65 -14.27 -0.32
C ARG A 176 22.42 -13.36 -0.19
N ASN A 177 22.34 -12.30 -0.99
CA ASN A 177 21.22 -11.36 -0.90
C ASN A 177 19.92 -12.00 -1.38
N ALA A 178 19.97 -12.88 -2.38
CA ALA A 178 18.81 -13.60 -2.85
C ALA A 178 18.33 -14.64 -1.83
N GLU A 179 19.23 -15.45 -1.25
CA GLU A 179 18.89 -16.44 -0.21
C GLU A 179 18.29 -15.78 1.04
N LEU A 180 18.82 -14.64 1.48
CA LEU A 180 18.30 -13.89 2.63
C LEU A 180 16.85 -13.44 2.40
N ARG A 181 16.51 -13.09 1.15
CA ARG A 181 15.18 -12.59 0.81
C ARG A 181 14.21 -13.69 0.48
N TRP A 182 14.65 -14.73 -0.23
CA TRP A 182 13.87 -15.90 -0.62
C TRP A 182 14.73 -17.18 -0.59
N PRO A 183 14.70 -17.97 0.50
CA PRO A 183 15.55 -19.15 0.66
C PRO A 183 15.31 -20.31 -0.31
N HIS A 184 14.20 -20.29 -1.07
CA HIS A 184 13.87 -21.35 -2.04
C HIS A 184 14.20 -20.94 -3.48
N VAL A 185 15.01 -19.90 -3.67
CA VAL A 185 15.44 -19.48 -5.01
C VAL A 185 16.61 -20.37 -5.42
N GLU A 186 16.54 -20.93 -6.61
CA GLU A 186 17.60 -21.74 -7.18
C GLU A 186 18.39 -20.92 -8.19
N PHE A 187 19.69 -21.17 -8.27
CA PHE A 187 20.59 -20.46 -9.17
C PHE A 187 21.23 -21.43 -10.15
N ARG A 188 21.13 -21.09 -11.44
CA ARG A 188 21.90 -21.73 -12.50
C ARG A 188 23.03 -20.79 -12.92
N THR A 189 24.16 -20.89 -12.22
CA THR A 189 25.34 -20.06 -12.51
C THR A 189 26.11 -20.61 -13.72
N VAL A 190 26.40 -19.75 -14.71
CA VAL A 190 27.32 -20.05 -15.80
C VAL A 190 28.47 -19.06 -15.75
N HIS A 191 29.68 -19.58 -15.60
CA HIS A 191 30.87 -18.73 -15.51
C HIS A 191 31.33 -18.28 -16.89
N ALA A 192 31.54 -16.97 -17.04
CA ALA A 192 32.09 -16.37 -18.25
C ALA A 192 33.16 -15.34 -17.87
N ALA A 193 34.16 -15.15 -18.75
CA ALA A 193 35.11 -14.08 -18.60
C ALA A 193 34.37 -12.73 -18.56
N VAL A 194 34.56 -11.95 -17.50
CA VAL A 194 33.93 -10.62 -17.36
C VAL A 194 34.81 -9.47 -17.87
N GLN A 195 36.02 -9.80 -18.34
CA GLN A 195 37.00 -8.85 -18.86
C GLN A 195 37.88 -9.49 -19.95
N GLY A 196 38.44 -8.64 -20.82
CA GLY A 196 39.31 -9.05 -21.93
C GLY A 196 38.56 -9.60 -23.15
N ASP A 197 39.31 -10.05 -24.15
CA ASP A 197 38.79 -10.40 -25.49
C ASP A 197 37.80 -11.59 -25.48
N ARG A 198 37.86 -12.43 -24.44
CA ARG A 198 36.96 -13.59 -24.28
C ARG A 198 35.60 -13.22 -23.70
N CYS A 199 35.42 -11.99 -23.20
CA CYS A 199 34.21 -11.58 -22.49
C CYS A 199 32.94 -11.70 -23.34
N VAL A 200 32.97 -11.11 -24.54
CA VAL A 200 31.82 -11.11 -25.46
C VAL A 200 31.41 -12.53 -25.89
N PRO A 201 32.31 -13.37 -26.46
CA PRO A 201 31.91 -14.69 -26.93
C PRO A 201 31.46 -15.63 -25.80
N GLU A 202 32.11 -15.61 -24.63
CA GLU A 202 31.72 -16.46 -23.50
C GLU A 202 30.38 -15.99 -22.89
N THR A 203 30.15 -14.69 -22.74
CA THR A 203 28.88 -14.15 -22.22
C THR A 203 27.72 -14.46 -23.17
N ILE A 204 27.91 -14.35 -24.49
CA ILE A 204 26.86 -14.72 -25.47
C ILE A 204 26.56 -16.21 -25.42
N ALA A 205 27.58 -17.07 -25.26
CA ALA A 205 27.38 -18.51 -25.14
C ALA A 205 26.62 -18.87 -23.86
N ALA A 206 26.97 -18.24 -22.73
CA ALA A 206 26.28 -18.40 -21.45
C ALA A 206 24.83 -17.92 -21.53
N LEU A 207 24.58 -16.74 -22.14
CA LEU A 207 23.25 -16.19 -22.34
C LEU A 207 22.38 -17.14 -23.15
N LYS A 208 22.88 -17.65 -24.28
CA LYS A 208 22.14 -18.60 -25.12
C LYS A 208 21.86 -19.93 -24.41
N ALA A 209 22.79 -20.41 -23.59
CA ALA A 209 22.60 -21.65 -22.84
C ALA A 209 21.51 -21.51 -21.77
N LEU A 210 21.43 -20.34 -21.11
CA LEU A 210 20.41 -20.05 -20.11
C LEU A 210 19.05 -19.68 -20.74
N ASP A 211 19.04 -18.97 -21.86
CA ASP A 211 17.81 -18.62 -22.60
C ASP A 211 17.15 -19.84 -23.26
N ALA A 212 17.93 -20.88 -23.60
CA ALA A 212 17.42 -22.14 -24.12
C ALA A 212 16.85 -23.06 -23.02
N ASP A 213 17.07 -22.75 -21.75
CA ASP A 213 16.60 -23.54 -20.62
C ASP A 213 15.21 -23.07 -20.16
N PRO A 214 14.16 -23.89 -20.31
CA PRO A 214 12.80 -23.47 -19.96
C PRO A 214 12.59 -23.29 -18.46
N ASP A 215 13.48 -23.82 -17.61
CA ASP A 215 13.37 -23.70 -16.16
C ASP A 215 13.85 -22.32 -15.65
N VAL A 216 14.63 -21.57 -16.45
CA VAL A 216 15.19 -20.27 -16.05
C VAL A 216 14.18 -19.15 -16.27
N ASP A 217 13.74 -18.52 -15.17
CA ASP A 217 12.73 -17.46 -15.20
C ASP A 217 13.29 -16.07 -15.51
N VAL A 218 14.57 -15.83 -15.18
CA VAL A 218 15.25 -14.54 -15.33
C VAL A 218 16.77 -14.75 -15.38
N ILE A 219 17.46 -13.96 -16.22
CA ILE A 219 18.91 -14.02 -16.39
C ILE A 219 19.53 -12.74 -15.85
N VAL A 220 20.51 -12.85 -14.96
CA VAL A 220 21.28 -11.75 -14.40
C VAL A 220 22.70 -11.79 -14.95
N ILE A 221 23.13 -10.73 -15.60
CA ILE A 221 24.53 -10.55 -16.03
C ILE A 221 25.19 -9.64 -15.01
N ALA A 222 26.05 -10.22 -14.17
CA ALA A 222 26.67 -9.51 -13.05
C ALA A 222 28.18 -9.44 -13.18
N ARG A 223 28.72 -8.26 -12.90
CA ARG A 223 30.16 -8.03 -12.82
C ARG A 223 30.53 -7.43 -11.48
N GLY A 224 31.66 -7.89 -10.91
CA GLY A 224 32.27 -7.27 -9.72
C GLY A 224 33.04 -5.99 -10.04
N GLY A 225 33.67 -5.42 -9.01
CA GLY A 225 34.53 -4.24 -9.15
C GLY A 225 35.67 -4.46 -10.14
N GLY A 226 36.10 -3.39 -10.82
CA GLY A 226 37.23 -3.39 -11.75
C GLY A 226 37.29 -2.10 -12.56
N ASP A 227 38.37 -1.90 -13.32
CA ASP A 227 38.59 -0.66 -14.07
C ASP A 227 37.50 -0.38 -15.12
N PRO A 228 37.08 0.88 -15.33
CA PRO A 228 36.07 1.23 -16.33
C PRO A 228 36.40 0.75 -17.75
N GLN A 229 37.69 0.65 -18.09
CA GLN A 229 38.14 0.17 -19.41
C GLN A 229 37.73 -1.26 -19.72
N SER A 230 37.53 -2.09 -18.70
CA SER A 230 37.06 -3.46 -18.89
C SER A 230 35.55 -3.56 -19.15
N LEU A 231 34.80 -2.43 -19.12
CA LEU A 231 33.37 -2.38 -19.43
C LEU A 231 33.07 -2.35 -20.94
N LEU A 232 34.08 -2.10 -21.77
CA LEU A 232 33.92 -1.98 -23.22
C LEU A 232 33.30 -3.23 -23.85
N GLY A 233 33.61 -4.43 -23.33
CA GLY A 233 33.01 -5.69 -23.80
C GLY A 233 31.49 -5.75 -23.63
N PHE A 234 30.93 -5.07 -22.62
CA PHE A 234 29.49 -5.00 -22.40
C PHE A 234 28.78 -3.96 -23.27
N SER A 235 29.52 -3.26 -24.12
CA SER A 235 28.96 -2.36 -25.14
C SER A 235 29.17 -2.86 -26.56
N ASP A 236 29.59 -4.12 -26.73
CA ASP A 236 29.73 -4.77 -28.03
C ASP A 236 28.36 -5.05 -28.67
N GLU A 237 28.17 -4.62 -29.91
CA GLU A 237 26.92 -4.76 -30.65
C GLU A 237 26.41 -6.21 -30.71
N ARG A 238 27.30 -7.20 -30.78
CA ARG A 238 26.92 -8.63 -30.86
C ARG A 238 26.24 -9.08 -29.57
N LEU A 239 26.76 -8.65 -28.42
CA LEU A 239 26.16 -8.96 -27.12
C LEU A 239 24.83 -8.23 -26.96
N LEU A 240 24.78 -6.95 -27.31
CA LEU A 240 23.55 -6.15 -27.23
C LEU A 240 22.42 -6.76 -28.07
N ARG A 241 22.71 -7.18 -29.30
CA ARG A 241 21.72 -7.85 -30.16
C ARG A 241 21.31 -9.22 -29.63
N ALA A 242 22.23 -9.97 -29.01
CA ALA A 242 21.91 -11.24 -28.39
C ALA A 242 20.93 -11.07 -27.21
N VAL A 243 21.14 -10.05 -26.38
CA VAL A 243 20.27 -9.72 -25.24
C VAL A 243 18.91 -9.24 -25.72
N ALA A 244 18.87 -8.37 -26.73
CA ALA A 244 17.62 -7.91 -27.33
C ALA A 244 16.80 -9.06 -27.99
N ALA A 245 17.45 -10.15 -28.39
CA ALA A 245 16.82 -11.32 -28.99
C ALA A 245 16.39 -12.38 -27.97
N ALA A 246 16.84 -12.28 -26.71
CA ALA A 246 16.55 -13.26 -25.68
C ALA A 246 15.04 -13.37 -25.39
N THR A 247 14.60 -14.58 -25.06
CA THR A 247 13.23 -14.89 -24.64
C THR A 247 13.02 -14.77 -23.14
N THR A 248 14.05 -15.03 -22.36
CA THR A 248 14.03 -14.87 -20.91
C THR A 248 14.39 -13.43 -20.53
N PRO A 249 13.71 -12.79 -19.56
CA PRO A 249 14.03 -11.45 -19.12
C PRO A 249 15.48 -11.31 -18.63
N VAL A 250 16.18 -10.25 -19.06
CA VAL A 250 17.60 -10.03 -18.75
C VAL A 250 17.79 -8.80 -17.87
N VAL A 251 18.59 -8.96 -16.81
CA VAL A 251 18.96 -7.93 -15.84
C VAL A 251 20.45 -7.65 -15.95
N SER A 252 20.80 -6.37 -16.17
CA SER A 252 22.20 -5.93 -16.16
C SER A 252 22.61 -5.47 -14.76
N ALA A 253 23.72 -5.97 -14.25
CA ALA A 253 24.27 -5.67 -12.93
C ALA A 253 25.80 -5.46 -12.98
N ILE A 254 26.25 -4.59 -13.90
CA ILE A 254 27.65 -4.52 -14.35
C ILE A 254 28.40 -3.28 -13.85
N GLY A 255 27.72 -2.14 -13.69
CA GLY A 255 28.35 -0.84 -13.42
C GLY A 255 27.79 -0.15 -12.19
N HIS A 256 28.52 0.84 -11.68
CA HIS A 256 28.07 1.78 -10.65
C HIS A 256 27.36 2.99 -11.30
N GLU A 257 26.85 3.96 -10.54
CA GLU A 257 26.08 5.10 -11.08
C GLU A 257 26.79 5.94 -12.17
N ASN A 258 28.13 5.91 -12.23
CA ASN A 258 28.91 6.66 -13.22
C ASN A 258 29.27 5.84 -14.48
N ASP A 259 29.09 4.52 -14.42
CA ASP A 259 29.53 3.57 -15.46
C ASP A 259 28.30 2.94 -16.14
N HIS A 260 27.88 3.51 -17.28
CA HIS A 260 26.66 3.09 -17.99
C HIS A 260 27.00 2.39 -19.33
N PRO A 261 27.31 1.08 -19.32
CA PRO A 261 27.49 0.32 -20.55
C PRO A 261 26.19 0.29 -21.38
N LEU A 262 26.30 0.13 -22.69
CA LEU A 262 25.12 0.06 -23.57
C LEU A 262 24.20 -1.12 -23.25
N LEU A 263 24.71 -2.16 -22.58
CA LEU A 263 23.90 -3.27 -22.11
C LEU A 263 22.78 -2.83 -21.17
N ASP A 264 23.03 -1.83 -20.32
CA ASP A 264 22.02 -1.30 -19.38
C ASP A 264 20.80 -0.72 -20.10
N ASP A 265 21.01 -0.15 -21.28
CA ASP A 265 19.95 0.44 -22.09
C ASP A 265 19.10 -0.65 -22.77
N VAL A 266 19.71 -1.78 -23.16
CA VAL A 266 19.04 -2.92 -23.82
C VAL A 266 18.36 -3.84 -22.83
N ALA A 267 18.96 -4.07 -21.66
CA ALA A 267 18.42 -4.97 -20.66
C ALA A 267 17.00 -4.56 -20.23
N ASP A 268 16.19 -5.55 -19.85
CA ASP A 268 14.83 -5.33 -19.37
C ASP A 268 14.84 -4.54 -18.06
N LEU A 269 15.87 -4.77 -17.25
CA LEU A 269 16.09 -4.09 -15.99
C LEU A 269 17.57 -3.80 -15.76
N ARG A 270 17.86 -2.56 -15.36
CA ARG A 270 19.19 -2.14 -14.92
C ARG A 270 19.30 -2.14 -13.41
N ALA A 271 20.19 -2.93 -12.83
CA ALA A 271 20.59 -2.86 -11.43
C ALA A 271 21.91 -2.08 -11.28
N SER A 272 22.01 -1.26 -10.24
CA SER A 272 23.20 -0.42 -9.99
C SER A 272 24.39 -1.18 -9.40
N THR A 273 24.15 -2.39 -8.90
CA THR A 273 25.16 -3.28 -8.32
C THR A 273 24.66 -4.74 -8.37
N PRO A 274 25.55 -5.74 -8.23
CA PRO A 274 25.12 -7.14 -8.06
C PRO A 274 24.15 -7.33 -6.88
N THR A 275 24.35 -6.62 -5.77
CA THR A 275 23.43 -6.67 -4.62
C THR A 275 22.07 -6.03 -4.92
N ASP A 276 22.03 -4.92 -5.66
CA ASP A 276 20.79 -4.31 -6.15
C ASP A 276 20.05 -5.25 -7.11
N ALA A 277 20.76 -6.02 -7.93
CA ALA A 277 20.14 -6.99 -8.83
C ALA A 277 19.34 -8.04 -8.05
N ALA A 278 19.96 -8.65 -7.02
CA ALA A 278 19.25 -9.57 -6.14
C ALA A 278 18.03 -8.90 -5.48
N LYS A 279 18.15 -7.62 -5.10
CA LYS A 279 17.04 -6.87 -4.49
C LYS A 279 15.88 -6.56 -5.46
N ARG A 280 16.15 -6.39 -6.75
CA ARG A 280 15.11 -6.05 -7.71
C ARG A 280 14.48 -7.28 -8.34
N VAL A 281 15.21 -8.39 -8.39
CA VAL A 281 14.76 -9.66 -8.96
C VAL A 281 13.97 -10.49 -7.95
N VAL A 282 14.45 -10.59 -6.71
CA VAL A 282 13.86 -11.47 -5.69
C VAL A 282 13.07 -10.66 -4.68
N PRO A 283 11.75 -10.84 -4.52
CA PRO A 283 10.97 -10.13 -3.49
C PRO A 283 11.33 -10.59 -2.07
N ASP A 284 11.03 -9.77 -1.07
CA ASP A 284 11.25 -10.13 0.34
C ASP A 284 10.14 -11.05 0.87
N VAL A 285 10.46 -12.31 1.20
CA VAL A 285 9.51 -13.28 1.79
C VAL A 285 8.85 -12.70 3.05
N VAL A 286 9.61 -12.03 3.91
CA VAL A 286 9.14 -11.59 5.22
C VAL A 286 8.07 -10.53 5.04
N GLU A 287 8.31 -9.59 4.13
CA GLU A 287 7.32 -8.57 3.77
C GLU A 287 6.06 -9.19 3.16
N GLN A 288 6.21 -10.11 2.20
CA GLN A 288 5.05 -10.75 1.56
C GLN A 288 4.25 -11.61 2.55
N ARG A 289 4.91 -12.33 3.47
CA ARG A 289 4.24 -13.08 4.54
C ARG A 289 3.49 -12.15 5.49
N ALA A 290 4.06 -11.00 5.83
CA ALA A 290 3.39 -10.00 6.66
C ALA A 290 2.12 -9.45 5.99
N VAL A 291 2.17 -9.18 4.68
CA VAL A 291 0.98 -8.78 3.90
C VAL A 291 -0.09 -9.87 3.92
N VAL A 292 0.28 -11.13 3.66
CA VAL A 292 -0.66 -12.26 3.71
C VAL A 292 -1.29 -12.40 5.09
N GLU A 293 -0.50 -12.32 6.17
CA GLU A 293 -1.02 -12.43 7.53
C GLU A 293 -1.96 -11.26 7.88
N GLN A 294 -1.63 -10.05 7.44
CA GLN A 294 -2.51 -8.90 7.59
C GLN A 294 -3.85 -9.08 6.85
N LEU A 295 -3.81 -9.58 5.61
CA LEU A 295 -5.02 -9.86 4.83
C LEU A 295 -5.87 -10.95 5.48
N ARG A 296 -5.25 -12.03 5.98
CA ARG A 296 -5.94 -13.10 6.71
C ARG A 296 -6.60 -12.60 7.98
N SER A 297 -5.89 -11.78 8.76
CA SER A 297 -6.42 -11.16 9.98
C SER A 297 -7.64 -10.28 9.67
N ARG A 298 -7.54 -9.40 8.66
CA ARG A 298 -8.66 -8.56 8.21
C ARG A 298 -9.86 -9.38 7.76
N ALA A 299 -9.63 -10.42 6.95
CA ALA A 299 -10.69 -11.31 6.48
C ALA A 299 -11.39 -12.02 7.64
N ARG A 300 -10.62 -12.55 8.60
CA ARG A 300 -11.15 -13.20 9.79
C ARG A 300 -11.99 -12.24 10.63
N THR A 301 -11.50 -11.03 10.89
CA THR A 301 -12.26 -10.02 11.64
C THR A 301 -13.58 -9.67 10.96
N ARG A 302 -13.58 -9.46 9.64
CA ARG A 302 -14.80 -9.14 8.88
C ARG A 302 -15.81 -10.29 8.91
N LEU A 303 -15.35 -11.53 8.73
CA LEU A 303 -16.20 -12.72 8.81
C LEU A 303 -16.80 -12.88 10.21
N THR A 304 -15.99 -12.79 11.26
CA THR A 304 -16.46 -12.91 12.65
C THR A 304 -17.47 -11.82 13.00
N GLN A 305 -17.21 -10.57 12.60
CA GLN A 305 -18.14 -9.46 12.83
C GLN A 305 -19.47 -9.66 12.10
N ARG A 306 -19.42 -10.12 10.85
CA ARG A 306 -20.64 -10.40 10.08
C ARG A 306 -21.46 -11.52 10.71
N VAL A 307 -20.82 -12.65 11.05
CA VAL A 307 -21.52 -13.77 11.70
C VAL A 307 -22.10 -13.35 13.05
N ALA A 308 -21.37 -12.59 13.85
CA ALA A 308 -21.87 -12.09 15.14
C ALA A 308 -23.06 -11.13 14.95
N HIS A 309 -23.01 -10.26 13.95
CA HIS A 309 -24.11 -9.35 13.62
C HIS A 309 -25.36 -10.12 13.17
N ASP A 310 -25.20 -11.07 12.26
CA ASP A 310 -26.29 -11.88 11.72
C ASP A 310 -26.93 -12.73 12.83
N LEU A 311 -26.12 -13.32 13.72
CA LEU A 311 -26.61 -14.03 14.92
C LEU A 311 -27.41 -13.11 15.84
N ALA A 312 -26.90 -11.89 16.11
CA ALA A 312 -27.61 -10.93 16.96
C ALA A 312 -28.94 -10.48 16.32
N GLN A 313 -28.98 -10.29 15.00
CA GLN A 313 -30.22 -9.97 14.28
C GLN A 313 -31.23 -11.11 14.36
N LEU A 314 -30.79 -12.36 14.17
CA LEU A 314 -31.64 -13.54 14.32
C LEU A 314 -32.20 -13.65 15.73
N GLU A 315 -31.36 -13.45 16.75
CA GLU A 315 -31.80 -13.49 18.16
C GLU A 315 -32.79 -12.35 18.47
N GLN A 316 -32.55 -11.15 17.92
CA GLN A 316 -33.48 -10.03 18.06
C GLN A 316 -34.84 -10.34 17.41
N LEU A 317 -34.86 -10.98 16.24
CA LEU A 317 -36.12 -11.40 15.59
C LEU A 317 -36.82 -12.47 16.42
N ARG A 318 -36.10 -13.52 16.86
CA ARG A 318 -36.64 -14.63 17.65
C ARG A 318 -37.16 -14.20 19.02
N SER A 319 -36.56 -13.19 19.64
CA SER A 319 -36.97 -12.66 20.94
C SER A 319 -38.18 -11.73 20.88
N ARG A 320 -38.64 -11.32 19.69
CA ARG A 320 -39.85 -10.49 19.57
C ARG A 320 -41.07 -11.24 20.10
N PRO A 321 -41.89 -10.63 20.97
CA PRO A 321 -43.07 -11.27 21.56
C PRO A 321 -44.01 -11.89 20.52
N VAL A 322 -44.21 -11.23 19.38
CA VAL A 322 -45.06 -11.71 18.28
C VAL A 322 -44.57 -13.04 17.66
N LEU A 323 -43.26 -13.31 17.70
CA LEU A 323 -42.69 -14.56 17.19
C LEU A 323 -42.46 -15.60 18.30
N ARG A 324 -42.20 -15.16 19.53
CA ARG A 324 -41.94 -16.03 20.68
C ARG A 324 -43.21 -16.60 21.29
N ASP A 325 -44.27 -15.79 21.36
CA ASP A 325 -45.55 -16.13 21.94
C ASP A 325 -46.67 -15.39 21.18
N PRO A 326 -46.97 -15.83 19.94
CA PRO A 326 -47.99 -15.21 19.10
C PRO A 326 -49.39 -15.29 19.73
N GLU A 327 -49.63 -16.29 20.59
CA GLU A 327 -50.93 -16.53 21.20
C GLU A 327 -51.24 -15.51 22.30
N SER A 328 -50.24 -14.99 23.02
CA SER A 328 -50.43 -14.04 24.13
C SER A 328 -51.38 -12.86 23.83
N LEU A 329 -51.29 -12.29 22.62
CA LEU A 329 -52.19 -11.23 22.17
C LEU A 329 -53.64 -11.71 22.04
N LEU A 330 -53.85 -12.93 21.57
CA LEU A 330 -55.16 -13.56 21.49
C LEU A 330 -55.66 -13.98 22.87
N THR A 331 -54.79 -14.50 23.74
CA THR A 331 -55.17 -14.95 25.09
C THR A 331 -55.68 -13.79 25.94
N THR A 332 -55.04 -12.61 25.84
CA THR A 332 -55.49 -11.41 26.53
C THR A 332 -56.87 -10.96 26.04
N ARG A 333 -57.08 -10.93 24.71
CA ARG A 333 -58.38 -10.57 24.12
C ARG A 333 -59.47 -11.60 24.44
N ALA A 334 -59.14 -12.89 24.41
CA ALA A 334 -60.05 -13.96 24.80
C ALA A 334 -60.47 -13.80 26.27
N HIS A 335 -59.53 -13.51 27.17
CA HIS A 335 -59.83 -13.26 28.58
C HIS A 335 -60.72 -12.03 28.76
N GLU A 336 -60.43 -10.92 28.08
CA GLU A 336 -61.29 -9.72 28.11
C GLU A 336 -62.72 -10.02 27.65
N LEU A 337 -62.88 -10.79 26.56
CA LEU A 337 -64.21 -11.21 26.08
C LEU A 337 -64.93 -12.10 27.10
N HIS A 338 -64.22 -13.04 27.74
CA HIS A 338 -64.80 -13.89 28.79
C HIS A 338 -65.28 -13.06 29.99
N VAL A 339 -64.50 -12.08 30.44
CA VAL A 339 -64.89 -11.19 31.54
C VAL A 339 -66.09 -10.32 31.16
N LEU A 340 -66.10 -9.77 29.94
CA LEU A 340 -67.21 -8.97 29.43
C LEU A 340 -68.49 -9.79 29.27
N ASP A 341 -68.42 -11.02 28.77
CA ASP A 341 -69.56 -11.94 28.66
C ASP A 341 -70.13 -12.29 30.04
N ALA A 342 -69.27 -12.67 30.99
CA ALA A 342 -69.69 -12.97 32.37
C ALA A 342 -70.39 -11.76 33.02
N ARG A 343 -69.81 -10.56 32.88
CA ARG A 343 -70.38 -9.31 33.40
C ARG A 343 -71.71 -8.97 32.73
N CYS A 344 -71.83 -9.17 31.42
CA CYS A 344 -73.07 -8.94 30.68
C CYS A 344 -74.20 -9.81 31.23
N ARG A 345 -73.93 -11.12 31.38
CA ARG A 345 -74.89 -12.08 31.93
C ARG A 345 -75.29 -11.74 33.36
N GLU A 346 -74.33 -11.37 34.20
CA GLU A 346 -74.61 -10.96 35.57
C GLU A 346 -75.52 -9.72 35.64
N VAL A 347 -75.20 -8.67 34.87
CA VAL A 347 -76.00 -7.44 34.83
C VAL A 347 -77.40 -7.70 34.29
N LEU A 348 -77.52 -8.52 33.25
CA LEU A 348 -78.81 -8.93 32.68
C LEU A 348 -79.65 -9.70 33.70
N ASN A 349 -79.08 -10.70 34.36
CA ASN A 349 -79.77 -11.47 35.40
C ASN A 349 -80.23 -10.57 36.54
N ARG A 350 -79.36 -9.68 37.05
CA ARG A 350 -79.74 -8.72 38.10
C ARG A 350 -80.91 -7.83 37.68
N ARG A 351 -80.91 -7.34 36.42
CA ARG A 351 -82.02 -6.52 35.90
C ARG A 351 -83.31 -7.31 35.74
N LEU A 352 -83.24 -8.54 35.24
CA LEU A 352 -84.40 -9.42 35.10
C LEU A 352 -85.01 -9.74 36.47
N THR A 353 -84.19 -10.15 37.44
CA THR A 353 -84.65 -10.43 38.81
C THR A 353 -85.25 -9.19 39.48
N ALA A 354 -84.66 -8.00 39.29
CA ALA A 354 -85.24 -6.77 39.81
C ALA A 354 -86.61 -6.46 39.19
N ALA A 355 -86.76 -6.65 37.87
CA ALA A 355 -88.04 -6.47 37.18
C ALA A 355 -89.08 -7.52 37.61
N GLU A 356 -88.69 -8.78 37.79
CA GLU A 356 -89.54 -9.85 38.32
C GLU A 356 -90.02 -9.54 39.74
N ASN A 357 -89.12 -9.09 40.60
CA ASN A 357 -89.47 -8.70 41.97
C ASN A 357 -90.42 -7.50 41.99
N GLU A 358 -90.17 -6.49 41.16
CA GLU A 358 -91.04 -5.31 41.07
C GLU A 358 -92.43 -5.66 40.55
N THR A 359 -92.51 -6.47 39.49
CA THR A 359 -93.80 -6.95 38.97
C THR A 359 -94.53 -7.83 39.99
N GLY A 360 -93.81 -8.67 40.73
CA GLY A 360 -94.35 -9.45 41.84
C GLY A 360 -94.90 -8.58 42.97
N ARG A 361 -94.16 -7.55 43.38
CA ARG A 361 -94.55 -6.57 44.40
C ARG A 361 -95.80 -5.80 43.98
N LEU A 362 -95.82 -5.24 42.76
CA LEU A 362 -96.98 -4.53 42.23
C LEU A 362 -98.22 -5.43 42.17
N ARG A 363 -98.07 -6.69 41.74
CA ARG A 363 -99.16 -7.68 41.74
C ARG A 363 -99.67 -7.98 43.15
N ALA A 364 -98.78 -8.10 44.13
CA ALA A 364 -99.15 -8.32 45.53
C ALA A 364 -99.89 -7.10 46.12
N SER A 365 -99.40 -5.88 45.86
CA SER A 365 -100.05 -4.64 46.27
C SER A 365 -101.45 -4.48 45.66
N LEU A 366 -101.62 -4.76 44.36
CA LEU A 366 -102.94 -4.75 43.71
C LEU A 366 -103.91 -5.74 44.35
N ARG A 367 -103.45 -6.94 44.73
CA ARG A 367 -104.28 -7.92 45.45
C ARG A 367 -104.64 -7.45 46.85
N ALA A 368 -103.67 -6.93 47.61
CA ALA A 368 -103.87 -6.51 48.99
C ALA A 368 -104.82 -5.31 49.12
N LEU A 369 -104.81 -4.40 48.13
CA LEU A 369 -105.69 -3.23 48.08
C LEU A 369 -107.02 -3.53 47.36
N SER A 370 -107.24 -4.76 46.88
CA SER A 370 -108.49 -5.10 46.21
C SER A 370 -109.62 -5.26 47.25
N PRO A 371 -110.75 -4.56 47.09
CA PRO A 371 -111.91 -4.72 47.96
C PRO A 371 -112.40 -6.17 48.03
N GLY A 372 -112.28 -6.91 46.92
CA GLY A 372 -112.61 -8.33 46.83
C GLY A 372 -111.80 -9.20 47.79
N ALA A 373 -110.48 -9.01 47.89
CA ALA A 373 -109.66 -9.79 48.82
C ALA A 373 -109.97 -9.49 50.30
N THR A 374 -110.41 -8.27 50.62
CA THR A 374 -110.87 -7.91 51.97
C THR A 374 -112.20 -8.59 52.29
N LEU A 375 -113.13 -8.61 51.34
CA LEU A 375 -114.41 -9.30 51.49
C LEU A 375 -114.23 -10.83 51.60
N ASP A 376 -113.32 -11.42 50.82
CA ASP A 376 -112.98 -12.86 50.87
C ASP A 376 -112.42 -13.31 52.23
N ARG A 377 -111.79 -12.41 52.98
CA ARG A 377 -111.28 -12.69 54.34
C ARG A 377 -112.38 -12.69 55.41
N GLY A 378 -113.64 -12.48 55.03
CA GLY A 378 -114.79 -12.52 55.94
C GLY A 378 -115.17 -11.17 56.54
N TYR A 379 -114.57 -10.07 56.08
CA TYR A 379 -115.03 -8.73 56.40
C TYR A 379 -116.23 -8.35 55.53
N ALA A 380 -117.12 -7.54 56.06
CA ALA A 380 -118.27 -7.01 55.34
C ALA A 380 -118.18 -5.49 55.26
N ILE A 381 -118.63 -4.92 54.14
CA ILE A 381 -118.73 -3.47 53.99
C ILE A 381 -120.20 -3.09 54.10
N ALA A 382 -120.52 -2.26 55.08
CA ALA A 382 -121.86 -1.80 55.38
C ALA A 382 -122.11 -0.41 54.78
N HIS A 383 -123.14 -0.25 53.93
CA HIS A 383 -123.51 1.03 53.34
C HIS A 383 -124.95 1.41 53.75
N LEU A 384 -125.21 2.70 53.95
CA LEU A 384 -126.56 3.24 54.13
C LEU A 384 -127.31 3.30 52.79
N GLY A 385 -128.63 3.53 52.82
CA GLY A 385 -129.49 3.49 51.63
C GLY A 385 -129.13 4.47 50.50
N ASP A 386 -128.30 5.48 50.80
CA ASP A 386 -127.74 6.47 49.89
C ASP A 386 -126.34 6.07 49.33
N GLY A 387 -125.84 4.87 49.66
CA GLY A 387 -124.57 4.33 49.18
C GLY A 387 -123.34 4.80 49.97
N VAL A 388 -123.53 5.54 51.07
CA VAL A 388 -122.46 6.00 51.94
C VAL A 388 -121.94 4.83 52.79
N ILE A 389 -120.63 4.60 52.78
CA ILE A 389 -119.99 3.55 53.59
C ILE A 389 -120.02 3.94 55.06
N VAL A 390 -120.59 3.08 55.90
CA VAL A 390 -120.57 3.20 57.35
C VAL A 390 -119.14 2.93 57.82
N ARG A 391 -118.47 3.97 58.31
CA ARG A 391 -117.10 3.88 58.86
C ARG A 391 -117.05 4.07 60.36
N ASP A 392 -118.11 4.60 60.93
CA ASP A 392 -118.27 4.93 62.34
C ASP A 392 -119.64 4.43 62.79
N ALA A 393 -119.70 3.78 63.97
CA ALA A 393 -120.92 3.18 64.49
C ALA A 393 -122.03 4.22 64.73
N ALA A 394 -121.66 5.46 65.08
CA ALA A 394 -122.62 6.56 65.28
C ALA A 394 -123.39 6.94 64.00
N GLN A 395 -122.87 6.57 62.82
CA GLN A 395 -123.54 6.81 61.54
C GLN A 395 -124.73 5.86 61.32
N ALA A 396 -124.75 4.71 62.00
CA ALA A 396 -125.83 3.75 61.94
C ALA A 396 -126.83 3.99 63.09
N VAL A 397 -127.55 5.11 63.01
CA VAL A 397 -128.59 5.50 63.99
C VAL A 397 -129.66 4.40 64.14
N ALA A 398 -130.27 4.29 65.31
CA ALA A 398 -131.31 3.28 65.58
C ALA A 398 -132.43 3.31 64.53
N ASP A 399 -132.83 2.10 64.10
CA ASP A 399 -133.80 1.79 63.04
C ASP A 399 -133.33 2.12 61.60
N ALA A 400 -132.08 2.56 61.40
CA ALA A 400 -131.53 2.80 60.06
C ALA A 400 -131.34 1.48 59.28
N SER A 401 -131.76 1.45 58.01
CA SER A 401 -131.52 0.31 57.12
C SER A 401 -130.12 0.40 56.51
N VAL A 402 -129.37 -0.70 56.61
CA VAL A 402 -127.98 -0.82 56.17
C VAL A 402 -127.88 -2.01 55.22
N VAL A 403 -127.21 -1.84 54.09
CA VAL A 403 -126.90 -2.93 53.15
C VAL A 403 -125.48 -3.40 53.44
N VAL A 404 -125.35 -4.66 53.84
CA VAL A 404 -124.07 -5.30 54.16
C VAL A 404 -123.64 -6.14 52.98
N THR A 405 -122.50 -5.80 52.39
CA THR A 405 -121.88 -6.53 51.27
C THR A 405 -120.77 -7.43 51.80
N VAL A 406 -120.83 -8.71 51.44
CA VAL A 406 -119.84 -9.74 51.82
C VAL A 406 -119.15 -10.30 50.58
N ALA A 407 -118.21 -11.25 50.74
CA ALA A 407 -117.46 -11.88 49.65
C ALA A 407 -118.31 -12.23 48.42
N ARG A 408 -119.53 -12.72 48.64
CA ARG A 408 -120.49 -13.02 47.59
C ARG A 408 -121.88 -12.53 47.98
N GLY A 409 -122.32 -11.45 47.32
CA GLY A 409 -123.65 -10.88 47.48
C GLY A 409 -123.78 -9.87 48.62
N SER A 410 -124.98 -9.29 48.73
CA SER A 410 -125.30 -8.27 49.73
C SER A 410 -126.67 -8.57 50.34
N PHE A 411 -126.85 -8.23 51.61
CA PHE A 411 -128.13 -8.38 52.32
C PHE A 411 -128.46 -7.11 53.12
N THR A 412 -129.73 -6.90 53.41
CA THR A 412 -130.19 -5.77 54.23
C THR A 412 -130.20 -6.16 55.71
N ALA A 413 -129.65 -5.30 56.56
CA ALA A 413 -129.74 -5.35 58.01
C ALA A 413 -130.36 -4.03 58.51
N ARG A 414 -130.81 -4.02 59.77
CA ARG A 414 -131.29 -2.80 60.42
C ARG A 414 -130.46 -2.55 61.68
N SER A 415 -130.02 -1.31 61.88
CA SER A 415 -129.26 -0.94 63.08
C SER A 415 -130.19 -0.80 64.27
N GLU A 416 -129.83 -1.37 65.41
CA GLU A 416 -130.53 -1.14 66.68
C GLU A 416 -129.94 0.06 67.46
N GLY A 417 -129.00 0.79 66.83
CA GLY A 417 -128.25 1.88 67.44
C GLY A 417 -126.82 1.46 67.82
N GLU A 418 -126.00 2.42 68.20
CA GLU A 418 -124.63 2.16 68.67
C GLU A 418 -124.66 1.34 69.97
N ILE A 419 -123.98 0.19 69.96
CA ILE A 419 -123.81 -0.64 71.16
C ILE A 419 -122.54 -0.14 71.87
N PRO A 420 -122.61 0.35 73.11
CA PRO A 420 -121.43 0.74 73.87
C PRO A 420 -120.58 -0.50 74.17
N GLU A 421 -119.32 -0.51 73.75
CA GLU A 421 -118.40 -1.60 74.13
C GLU A 421 -117.93 -1.39 75.57
N ASP A 422 -118.28 -2.33 76.47
CA ASP A 422 -117.83 -2.34 77.87
C ASP A 422 -116.70 -3.37 78.05
N GLY A 423 -115.50 -2.91 78.42
CA GLY A 423 -114.33 -3.72 78.76
C GLY A 423 -113.01 -2.97 78.48
N GLY A 424 -112.11 -2.75 79.43
CA GLY A 424 -111.80 -3.59 80.58
C GLY A 424 -110.36 -4.07 80.46
N ALA A 425 -109.48 -3.40 81.21
CA ALA A 425 -108.04 -3.50 81.31
C ALA A 425 -107.40 -4.90 81.49
N THR A 426 -106.06 -4.85 81.36
CA THR A 426 -105.00 -5.62 82.07
C THR A 426 -104.32 -6.78 81.36
N GLY A 427 -102.99 -6.79 81.46
CA GLY A 427 -102.13 -7.91 81.10
C GLY A 427 -100.68 -7.50 80.83
N GLY A 428 -99.99 -6.95 81.83
CA GLY A 428 -98.54 -6.74 81.77
C GLY A 428 -97.74 -8.04 81.85
N THR A 429 -96.51 -8.01 81.33
CA THR A 429 -95.26 -8.71 81.75
C THR A 429 -94.27 -8.53 80.60
N ASP A 430 -93.26 -7.68 80.72
CA ASP A 430 -91.96 -7.93 81.36
C ASP A 430 -91.22 -9.13 80.77
N ALA A 431 -90.16 -8.86 80.01
CA ALA A 431 -88.98 -9.73 79.86
C ALA A 431 -87.84 -8.98 79.13
N ALA A 432 -86.92 -8.44 79.93
CA ALA A 432 -85.46 -8.59 79.83
C ALA A 432 -84.84 -8.88 78.44
N ALA A 433 -84.05 -7.95 77.88
CA ALA A 433 -82.61 -7.84 78.12
C ALA A 433 -81.78 -9.06 77.64
N ARG A 434 -81.02 -8.90 76.55
CA ARG A 434 -79.58 -8.57 76.60
C ARG A 434 -78.92 -8.57 75.21
N PRO A 435 -77.84 -7.79 75.04
CA PRO A 435 -77.08 -7.66 73.80
C PRO A 435 -75.90 -8.64 73.74
N LEU A 436 -75.38 -8.84 72.54
CA LEU A 436 -73.94 -8.99 72.26
C LEU A 436 -73.64 -8.27 70.93
#